data_AF-A0AAN6LEQ5-F1
#
_entry.id   AF-A0AAN6LEQ5-F1
#
_cell.length_a   1.000
_cell.length_b   1.000
_cell.length_c   1.000
_cell.angle_alpha   90.00
_cell.angle_beta   90.00
_cell.angle_gamma   90.00
#
_symmetry.space_group_name_H-M   'P 1'
#
loop_
_entity.id
_entity.type
_entity.pdbx_description
1 polymer ?
#
loop_
_entity_poly.entity_id
_entity_poly.type
_entity_poly.pdbx_seq_one_letter_code
_entity_poly.pdbx_strand_id
1 'polypeptide(L)'
;MADHQPAPTGTGSSATESQSPFGSLLERVESAATTITLPLAPSSQTTPTKPIVATETEDLHAPEWNDESEAVQWFIQLRKVLKSLIYRYGSALQKAKSIFEETNATNYNDYLVLTESLQAVFARWKEFISEPTITVDFLSKSLLHDDFHSVGRRMRTPRRANRSFAIRMNDVRDEVKEVVREIEALRDVVDEAATRLEENKDGYDLAPFPTLAATEDVPDQGEIVNDNDTEEPQQPSEPSAQEEPDDLTSNVLRDYSRIESEGLEPIWTECDGYPGDIPPEINEYLEEGGARTKSFVGSIRTIFWLAKCDDVVKIIDAPGYELKDEIVVIPRSANPAGFLFDKYWDEGKMPAYLYRQYMGYVDEVITVGYAFDSTIPEGLTNNPEARRIQDLYTLCRPRFFGGETVRCVKLGHEKAMEKFEKKARNAFPDGLLDRKELWFRGMSLRSLQQALNFFLPVVTANAADNEFGPGMYFTNDFSMAKDYAGPSGAIMVFHNADFRNLQVWRPNLEEWRHLVATCLQIPLKDLSLPAEYRDADVIVGPLSARQSKAISSRKFPPQGEQTQMACVSYQSCEALGKSLVAIIFIGA
;
A
#
# COMPACT_ATOMS: atom_id res chain seq x y z
N MET A 1 80.40 -16.56 12.46
CA MET A 1 79.36 -16.87 13.47
C MET A 1 78.03 -16.63 12.76
N ALA A 2 77.69 -17.53 11.82
CA ALA A 2 76.88 -18.75 12.01
C ALA A 2 75.39 -18.37 11.99
N ASP A 3 74.73 -18.26 10.83
CA ASP A 3 74.24 -19.33 9.93
C ASP A 3 73.49 -20.45 10.67
N HIS A 4 72.19 -20.61 10.40
CA HIS A 4 71.68 -21.87 9.85
C HIS A 4 70.25 -21.81 9.27
N GLN A 5 70.22 -22.31 8.05
CA GLN A 5 69.17 -22.76 7.12
C GLN A 5 68.24 -23.91 7.64
N PRO A 6 67.30 -24.44 6.79
CA PRO A 6 65.95 -24.89 7.18
C PRO A 6 65.62 -26.39 6.88
N ALA A 7 64.30 -26.70 6.85
CA ALA A 7 63.61 -27.89 6.27
C ALA A 7 63.52 -29.15 7.19
N PRO A 8 62.55 -30.10 7.02
CA PRO A 8 62.19 -30.72 5.74
C PRO A 8 60.70 -31.05 5.46
N THR A 9 60.48 -31.36 4.19
CA THR A 9 59.38 -32.10 3.55
C THR A 9 59.27 -33.56 4.02
N GLY A 10 58.05 -34.11 4.01
CA GLY A 10 57.78 -35.55 4.13
C GLY A 10 56.52 -35.95 3.37
N THR A 11 56.69 -36.89 2.44
CA THR A 11 55.73 -37.48 1.50
C THR A 11 55.25 -38.88 1.93
N GLY A 12 54.05 -39.27 1.49
CA GLY A 12 53.59 -40.66 1.32
C GLY A 12 52.69 -41.21 2.44
N SER A 13 51.80 -42.18 2.26
CA SER A 13 51.23 -42.92 1.13
C SER A 13 50.16 -43.89 1.69
N SER A 14 49.29 -44.44 0.81
CA SER A 14 48.38 -45.61 0.97
C SER A 14 47.18 -45.47 1.93
N ALA A 15 45.91 -45.59 1.50
CA ALA A 15 45.18 -46.65 0.78
C ALA A 15 44.79 -47.84 1.67
N THR A 16 43.48 -48.06 1.83
CA THR A 16 42.87 -49.39 1.96
C THR A 16 41.39 -49.32 1.58
N GLU A 17 41.01 -50.29 0.75
CA GLU A 17 39.69 -50.57 0.18
C GLU A 17 38.71 -51.15 1.21
N SER A 18 37.41 -51.00 0.97
CA SER A 18 36.46 -52.11 1.15
C SER A 18 35.33 -52.05 0.13
N GLN A 19 35.32 -53.07 -0.73
CA GLN A 19 34.33 -53.46 -1.73
C GLN A 19 33.05 -54.02 -1.06
N SER A 20 31.82 -53.68 -1.55
CA SER A 20 30.92 -54.53 -2.41
C SER A 20 29.88 -55.35 -1.60
N PRO A 21 28.81 -56.01 -2.13
CA PRO A 21 28.34 -56.19 -3.54
C PRO A 21 26.80 -56.10 -3.79
N PHE A 22 26.46 -56.38 -5.07
CA PHE A 22 25.21 -56.85 -5.69
C PHE A 22 24.21 -55.77 -6.17
N GLY A 23 23.68 -55.80 -7.39
CA GLY A 23 23.78 -56.77 -8.49
C GLY A 23 22.80 -56.36 -9.59
N SER A 24 23.19 -56.51 -10.85
CA SER A 24 22.44 -56.08 -12.03
C SER A 24 21.26 -57.00 -12.34
N LEU A 25 20.20 -56.49 -12.98
CA LEU A 25 19.51 -57.24 -14.04
C LEU A 25 18.76 -56.31 -14.99
N LEU A 26 19.12 -56.46 -16.26
CA LEU A 26 18.52 -55.90 -17.47
C LEU A 26 17.37 -56.84 -17.87
N GLU A 27 16.16 -56.31 -18.11
CA GLU A 27 15.27 -56.94 -19.07
C GLU A 27 14.35 -55.92 -19.76
N ARG A 28 14.25 -56.15 -21.07
CA ARG A 28 13.45 -55.46 -22.09
C ARG A 28 11.97 -55.80 -21.91
N VAL A 29 11.08 -54.80 -22.00
CA VAL A 29 9.72 -54.99 -22.56
C VAL A 29 9.33 -53.74 -23.35
N GLU A 30 8.86 -53.98 -24.58
CA GLU A 30 8.29 -53.04 -25.54
C GLU A 30 6.85 -52.62 -25.17
N SER A 31 6.40 -51.53 -25.81
CA SER A 31 5.00 -51.22 -26.13
C SER A 31 4.10 -50.65 -25.02
N ALA A 32 3.82 -49.35 -25.12
CA ALA A 32 2.49 -48.81 -25.45
C ALA A 32 2.49 -47.29 -25.21
N ALA A 33 2.49 -46.50 -26.29
CA ALA A 33 2.20 -45.08 -26.21
C ALA A 33 0.68 -44.92 -26.08
N THR A 34 0.19 -44.80 -24.84
CA THR A 34 -1.18 -44.36 -24.56
C THR A 34 -1.13 -42.87 -24.21
N THR A 35 -1.71 -42.08 -25.09
CA THR A 35 -2.00 -40.66 -24.91
C THR A 35 -2.80 -40.46 -23.61
N ILE A 36 -2.21 -39.79 -22.62
CA ILE A 36 -2.91 -39.33 -21.42
C ILE A 36 -3.39 -37.91 -21.70
N THR A 37 -4.68 -37.79 -21.97
CA THR A 37 -5.42 -36.53 -22.01
C THR A 37 -5.68 -36.09 -20.57
N LEU A 38 -5.16 -34.92 -20.18
CA LEU A 38 -5.48 -34.28 -18.91
C LEU A 38 -6.90 -33.69 -18.98
N PRO A 39 -7.76 -33.84 -17.94
CA PRO A 39 -9.04 -33.15 -17.88
C PRO A 39 -8.80 -31.64 -17.76
N LEU A 40 -9.35 -30.85 -18.70
CA LEU A 40 -9.48 -29.41 -18.49
C LEU A 40 -10.46 -29.17 -17.35
N ALA A 41 -10.05 -28.34 -16.39
CA ALA A 41 -10.93 -27.79 -15.37
C ALA A 41 -12.05 -26.96 -16.03
N PRO A 42 -13.29 -27.04 -15.55
CA PRO A 42 -14.36 -26.17 -16.04
C PRO A 42 -14.07 -24.71 -15.64
N SER A 43 -14.19 -23.80 -16.60
CA SER A 43 -14.16 -22.37 -16.39
C SER A 43 -15.38 -21.95 -15.57
N SER A 44 -15.15 -21.43 -14.36
CA SER A 44 -16.20 -20.82 -13.54
C SER A 44 -16.73 -19.57 -14.24
N GLN A 45 -17.95 -19.64 -14.75
CA GLN A 45 -18.72 -18.49 -15.19
C GLN A 45 -19.51 -17.93 -14.00
N THR A 46 -18.95 -16.94 -13.32
CA THR A 46 -19.72 -16.03 -12.47
C THR A 46 -19.65 -14.64 -13.08
N THR A 47 -20.28 -14.50 -14.24
CA THR A 47 -20.55 -13.21 -14.86
C THR A 47 -21.91 -12.72 -14.34
N PRO A 48 -22.05 -11.45 -13.90
CA PRO A 48 -23.35 -10.88 -13.58
C PRO A 48 -24.08 -10.55 -14.89
N THR A 49 -24.58 -11.56 -15.60
CA THR A 49 -25.22 -11.41 -16.91
C THR A 49 -26.74 -11.26 -16.83
N LYS A 50 -27.32 -11.11 -15.64
CA LYS A 50 -28.74 -10.71 -15.58
C LYS A 50 -28.82 -9.26 -16.06
N PRO A 51 -29.52 -8.98 -17.18
CA PRO A 51 -29.77 -7.61 -17.57
C PRO A 51 -30.41 -6.91 -16.37
N ILE A 52 -29.79 -5.81 -15.93
CA ILE A 52 -30.42 -4.93 -14.97
C ILE A 52 -31.71 -4.49 -15.64
N VAL A 53 -32.84 -4.99 -15.11
CA VAL A 53 -34.17 -4.55 -15.53
C VAL A 53 -34.11 -3.03 -15.54
N ALA A 54 -34.31 -2.43 -16.70
CA ALA A 54 -34.38 -0.98 -16.81
C ALA A 54 -35.50 -0.56 -15.86
N THR A 55 -35.12 -0.08 -14.68
CA THR A 55 -36.06 0.50 -13.75
C THR A 55 -36.65 1.66 -14.52
N GLU A 56 -37.90 1.50 -14.92
CA GLU A 56 -38.68 2.55 -15.54
C GLU A 56 -38.49 3.80 -14.68
N THR A 57 -38.35 4.92 -15.36
CA THR A 57 -38.07 6.28 -14.85
C THR A 57 -39.06 6.71 -13.78
N GLU A 58 -38.98 6.13 -12.58
CA GLU A 58 -39.77 6.53 -11.44
C GLU A 58 -39.11 7.75 -10.81
N ASP A 59 -39.82 8.88 -10.93
CA ASP A 59 -39.73 10.10 -10.12
C ASP A 59 -38.32 10.64 -9.86
N LEU A 60 -37.63 11.02 -10.96
CA LEU A 60 -36.46 11.89 -10.87
C LEU A 60 -36.89 13.31 -10.50
N HIS A 61 -36.26 13.86 -9.46
CA HIS A 61 -36.52 15.21 -8.97
C HIS A 61 -35.26 16.06 -8.95
N ALA A 62 -35.42 17.33 -9.31
CA ALA A 62 -34.33 18.30 -9.37
C ALA A 62 -34.70 19.54 -8.53
N PRO A 63 -34.87 19.41 -7.20
CA PRO A 63 -35.51 20.42 -6.37
C PRO A 63 -34.73 21.74 -6.26
N GLU A 64 -33.44 21.72 -6.59
CA GLU A 64 -32.57 22.89 -6.56
C GLU A 64 -32.57 23.67 -7.89
N TRP A 65 -33.31 23.21 -8.90
CA TRP A 65 -33.29 23.76 -10.26
C TRP A 65 -34.55 24.57 -10.60
N ASN A 66 -34.37 25.64 -11.39
CA ASN A 66 -35.48 26.50 -11.84
C ASN A 66 -36.38 25.82 -12.89
N ASP A 67 -35.79 25.02 -13.78
CA ASP A 67 -36.50 24.20 -14.77
C ASP A 67 -36.25 22.72 -14.47
N GLU A 68 -37.18 22.12 -13.73
CA GLU A 68 -37.11 20.71 -13.34
C GLU A 68 -37.09 19.78 -14.57
N SER A 69 -37.76 20.14 -15.68
CA SER A 69 -37.83 19.30 -16.87
C SER A 69 -36.50 19.26 -17.61
N GLU A 70 -35.83 20.39 -17.82
CA GLU A 70 -34.52 20.43 -18.48
C GLU A 70 -33.45 19.71 -17.64
N ALA A 71 -33.45 19.94 -16.33
CA ALA A 71 -32.52 19.29 -15.39
C ALA A 71 -32.67 17.77 -15.38
N VAL A 72 -33.91 17.27 -15.34
CA VAL A 72 -34.20 15.82 -15.41
C VAL A 72 -33.72 15.23 -16.73
N GLN A 73 -33.95 15.90 -17.86
CA GLN A 73 -33.45 15.43 -19.17
C GLN A 73 -31.91 15.39 -19.22
N TRP A 74 -31.25 16.44 -18.72
CA TRP A 74 -29.79 16.47 -18.63
C TRP A 74 -29.25 15.32 -17.77
N PHE A 75 -29.87 15.05 -16.63
CA PHE A 75 -29.45 13.97 -15.74
C PHE A 75 -29.66 12.56 -16.33
N ILE A 76 -30.76 12.36 -17.06
CA ILE A 76 -30.98 11.12 -17.82
C ILE A 76 -29.85 10.91 -18.83
N GLN A 77 -29.42 11.97 -19.52
CA GLN A 77 -28.29 11.89 -20.44
C GLN A 77 -26.98 11.62 -19.69
N LEU A 78 -26.73 12.29 -18.56
CA LEU A 78 -25.55 12.04 -17.73
C LEU A 78 -25.46 10.57 -17.32
N ARG A 79 -26.56 9.98 -16.85
CA ARG A 79 -26.64 8.55 -16.53
C ARG A 79 -26.30 7.66 -17.72
N LYS A 80 -26.75 8.00 -18.93
CA LYS A 80 -26.41 7.22 -20.14
C LYS A 80 -24.92 7.28 -20.47
N VAL A 81 -24.33 8.49 -20.48
CA VAL A 81 -22.90 8.66 -20.75
C VAL A 81 -22.07 7.93 -19.69
N LEU A 82 -22.39 8.13 -18.42
CA LEU A 82 -21.66 7.52 -17.32
C LEU A 82 -21.81 6.00 -17.31
N LYS A 83 -23.01 5.46 -17.60
CA LYS A 83 -23.20 4.01 -17.77
C LYS A 83 -22.23 3.44 -18.80
N SER A 84 -22.14 4.06 -19.97
CA SER A 84 -21.22 3.61 -21.02
C SER A 84 -19.76 3.61 -20.54
N LEU A 85 -19.32 4.65 -19.84
CA LEU A 85 -17.96 4.76 -19.31
C LEU A 85 -17.66 3.71 -18.24
N ILE A 86 -18.55 3.53 -17.27
CA ILE A 86 -18.38 2.57 -16.18
C ILE A 86 -18.35 1.14 -16.70
N TYR A 87 -19.19 0.81 -17.68
CA TYR A 87 -19.19 -0.53 -18.26
C TYR A 87 -17.92 -0.80 -19.09
N ARG A 88 -17.42 0.19 -19.85
CA ARG A 88 -16.12 0.07 -20.54
C ARG A 88 -14.97 -0.09 -19.54
N TYR A 89 -14.96 0.71 -18.48
CA TYR A 89 -13.97 0.60 -17.41
C TYR A 89 -14.00 -0.78 -16.74
N GLY A 90 -15.19 -1.24 -16.33
CA GLY A 90 -15.39 -2.55 -15.71
C GLY A 90 -15.01 -3.71 -16.64
N SER A 91 -15.30 -3.61 -17.93
CA SER A 91 -14.87 -4.58 -18.95
C SER A 91 -13.34 -4.64 -19.04
N ALA A 92 -12.66 -3.50 -19.04
CA ALA A 92 -11.20 -3.46 -19.03
C ALA A 92 -10.60 -4.08 -17.76
N LEU A 93 -11.20 -3.85 -16.58
CA LEU A 93 -10.80 -4.52 -15.34
C LEU A 93 -10.97 -6.05 -15.43
N GLN A 94 -12.09 -6.52 -16.00
CA GLN A 94 -12.33 -7.96 -16.20
C GLN A 94 -11.30 -8.57 -17.16
N LYS A 95 -10.96 -7.90 -18.27
CA LYS A 95 -9.88 -8.33 -19.17
C LYS A 95 -8.53 -8.42 -18.45
N ALA A 96 -8.22 -7.47 -17.56
CA ALA A 96 -7.01 -7.53 -16.75
C ALA A 96 -7.03 -8.74 -15.81
N LYS A 97 -8.14 -8.97 -15.10
CA LYS A 97 -8.34 -10.15 -14.23
C LYS A 97 -8.17 -11.47 -14.98
N SER A 98 -8.75 -11.58 -16.19
CA SER A 98 -8.64 -12.81 -16.99
C SER A 98 -7.19 -13.15 -17.31
N ILE A 99 -6.31 -12.16 -17.52
CA ILE A 99 -4.87 -12.41 -17.74
C ILE A 99 -4.21 -13.01 -16.49
N PHE A 100 -4.58 -12.58 -15.28
CA PHE A 100 -4.08 -13.19 -14.04
C PHE A 100 -4.60 -14.62 -13.87
N GLU A 101 -5.87 -14.88 -14.20
CA GLU A 101 -6.48 -16.21 -14.14
C GLU A 101 -5.82 -17.17 -15.14
N GLU A 102 -5.68 -16.77 -16.40
CA GLU A 102 -5.02 -17.53 -17.48
C GLU A 102 -3.55 -17.88 -17.16
N THR A 103 -2.91 -17.11 -16.26
CA THR A 103 -1.51 -17.34 -15.84
C THR A 103 -1.39 -18.00 -14.47
N ASN A 104 -2.50 -18.46 -13.87
CA ASN A 104 -2.56 -19.01 -12.51
C ASN A 104 -1.91 -18.08 -11.46
N ALA A 105 -2.16 -16.78 -11.59
CA ALA A 105 -1.60 -15.73 -10.75
C ALA A 105 -2.67 -15.01 -9.89
N THR A 106 -3.75 -15.70 -9.55
CA THR A 106 -4.87 -15.14 -8.75
C THR A 106 -4.48 -14.79 -7.31
N ASN A 107 -3.39 -15.35 -6.79
CA ASN A 107 -2.86 -15.03 -5.47
C ASN A 107 -2.04 -13.71 -5.41
N TYR A 108 -1.95 -12.98 -6.52
CA TYR A 108 -1.21 -11.72 -6.56
C TYR A 108 -2.06 -10.60 -5.95
N ASN A 109 -1.44 -9.74 -5.15
CA ASN A 109 -2.11 -8.55 -4.60
C ASN A 109 -2.75 -7.68 -5.69
N ASP A 110 -2.13 -7.60 -6.87
CA ASP A 110 -2.67 -6.86 -8.00
C ASP A 110 -4.01 -7.43 -8.50
N TYR A 111 -4.21 -8.76 -8.46
CA TYR A 111 -5.49 -9.41 -8.81
C TYR A 111 -6.59 -9.13 -7.79
N LEU A 112 -6.25 -9.19 -6.50
CA LEU A 112 -7.17 -8.88 -5.40
C LEU A 112 -7.68 -7.45 -5.50
N VAL A 113 -6.75 -6.48 -5.65
CA VAL A 113 -7.11 -5.06 -5.81
C VAL A 113 -7.98 -4.82 -7.05
N LEU A 114 -7.72 -5.50 -8.17
CA LEU A 114 -8.55 -5.40 -9.37
C LEU A 114 -9.98 -5.94 -9.12
N THR A 115 -10.12 -6.98 -8.30
CA THR A 115 -11.41 -7.56 -7.92
C THR A 115 -12.20 -6.63 -7.03
N GLU A 116 -11.57 -6.12 -5.97
CA GLU A 116 -12.15 -5.12 -5.06
C GLU A 116 -12.58 -3.87 -5.83
N SER A 117 -11.71 -3.35 -6.71
CA SER A 117 -12.00 -2.15 -7.51
C SER A 117 -13.19 -2.36 -8.45
N LEU A 118 -13.30 -3.54 -9.06
CA LEU A 118 -14.44 -3.88 -9.93
C LEU A 118 -15.75 -3.90 -9.14
N GLN A 119 -15.76 -4.53 -7.97
CA GLN A 119 -16.93 -4.57 -7.09
C GLN A 119 -17.31 -3.17 -6.58
N ALA A 120 -16.33 -2.38 -6.13
CA ALA A 120 -16.52 -1.03 -5.64
C ALA A 120 -17.12 -0.09 -6.71
N VAL A 121 -16.57 -0.11 -7.93
CA VAL A 121 -17.09 0.70 -9.04
C VAL A 121 -18.55 0.36 -9.36
N PHE A 122 -18.93 -0.91 -9.38
CA PHE A 122 -20.32 -1.30 -9.63
C PHE A 122 -21.24 -1.00 -8.45
N ALA A 123 -20.77 -1.07 -7.21
CA ALA A 123 -21.54 -0.67 -6.04
C ALA A 123 -21.84 0.83 -6.07
N ARG A 124 -20.82 1.65 -6.32
CA ARG A 124 -20.94 3.12 -6.48
C ARG A 124 -21.82 3.51 -7.66
N TRP A 125 -21.73 2.78 -8.77
CA TRP A 125 -22.64 2.96 -9.90
C TRP A 125 -24.09 2.67 -9.53
N LYS A 126 -24.36 1.58 -8.79
CA LYS A 126 -25.71 1.24 -8.31
C LYS A 126 -26.27 2.31 -7.38
N GLU A 127 -25.44 2.84 -6.47
CA GLU A 127 -25.79 3.96 -5.60
C GLU A 127 -26.19 5.19 -6.44
N PHE A 128 -25.36 5.57 -7.40
CA PHE A 128 -25.60 6.73 -8.27
C PHE A 128 -26.88 6.65 -9.10
N ILE A 129 -27.22 5.47 -9.64
CA ILE A 129 -28.47 5.29 -10.40
C ILE A 129 -29.71 5.16 -9.51
N SER A 130 -29.53 4.82 -8.23
CA SER A 130 -30.64 4.67 -7.28
C SER A 130 -31.07 5.99 -6.66
N GLU A 131 -30.25 7.04 -6.73
CA GLU A 131 -30.59 8.36 -6.19
C GLU A 131 -31.66 9.05 -7.06
N PRO A 132 -32.88 9.30 -6.55
CA PRO A 132 -33.91 9.99 -7.32
C PRO A 132 -33.70 11.51 -7.39
N THR A 133 -32.93 12.09 -6.45
CA THR A 133 -32.84 13.54 -6.27
C THR A 133 -31.50 14.10 -6.72
N ILE A 134 -31.54 15.07 -7.63
CA ILE A 134 -30.33 15.72 -8.16
C ILE A 134 -30.05 16.97 -7.32
N THR A 135 -28.99 16.93 -6.52
CA THR A 135 -28.51 18.06 -5.70
C THR A 135 -27.04 18.36 -5.99
N VAL A 136 -26.56 19.56 -5.61
CA VAL A 136 -25.12 19.91 -5.68
C VAL A 136 -24.28 18.90 -4.90
N ASP A 137 -24.71 18.53 -3.69
CA ASP A 137 -24.00 17.60 -2.83
C ASP A 137 -23.86 16.22 -3.50
N PHE A 138 -24.95 15.72 -4.09
CA PHE A 138 -24.94 14.47 -4.84
C PHE A 138 -23.96 14.49 -6.02
N LEU A 139 -23.95 15.55 -6.83
CA LEU A 139 -23.02 15.67 -7.96
C LEU A 139 -21.56 15.71 -7.48
N SER A 140 -21.27 16.48 -6.44
CA SER A 140 -19.92 16.62 -5.86
C SER A 140 -19.39 15.36 -5.17
N LYS A 141 -20.29 14.48 -4.71
CA LYS A 141 -19.97 13.17 -4.12
C LYS A 141 -20.13 12.00 -5.09
N SER A 142 -20.42 12.30 -6.35
CA SER A 142 -20.64 11.28 -7.38
C SER A 142 -19.39 10.45 -7.60
N LEU A 143 -19.57 9.25 -8.15
CA LEU A 143 -18.46 8.33 -8.47
C LEU A 143 -17.46 8.91 -9.49
N LEU A 144 -17.77 10.02 -10.16
CA LEU A 144 -16.85 10.72 -11.06
C LEU A 144 -15.61 11.26 -10.34
N HIS A 145 -15.69 11.43 -9.02
CA HIS A 145 -14.59 11.91 -8.18
C HIS A 145 -13.73 10.80 -7.58
N ASP A 146 -14.04 9.52 -7.85
CA ASP A 146 -13.26 8.38 -7.37
C ASP A 146 -11.88 8.29 -8.10
N ASP A 147 -10.85 7.69 -7.48
CA ASP A 147 -9.51 7.58 -8.07
C ASP A 147 -9.39 6.38 -9.04
N PHE A 148 -9.86 6.58 -10.27
CA PHE A 148 -9.75 5.56 -11.33
C PHE A 148 -8.31 5.31 -11.84
N HIS A 149 -7.36 6.21 -11.58
CA HIS A 149 -5.95 6.07 -12.01
C HIS A 149 -5.17 5.08 -11.16
N SER A 150 -5.51 4.97 -9.87
CA SER A 150 -4.89 4.03 -8.94
C SER A 150 -4.90 2.59 -9.47
N VAL A 151 -6.03 2.15 -10.03
CA VAL A 151 -6.27 0.79 -10.50
C VAL A 151 -5.45 0.47 -11.75
N GLY A 152 -5.29 1.43 -12.68
CA GLY A 152 -4.44 1.26 -13.87
C GLY A 152 -2.98 0.94 -13.53
N ARG A 153 -2.48 1.41 -12.38
CA ARG A 153 -1.12 1.10 -11.88
C ARG A 153 -0.97 -0.34 -11.35
N ARG A 154 -2.08 -1.00 -11.05
CA ARG A 154 -2.18 -2.39 -10.57
C ARG A 154 -2.29 -3.41 -11.69
N MET A 155 -2.57 -2.97 -12.92
CA MET A 155 -2.57 -3.82 -14.12
C MET A 155 -1.16 -4.21 -14.58
N ARG A 156 -0.45 -4.95 -13.73
CA ARG A 156 0.91 -5.43 -13.98
C ARG A 156 0.87 -6.82 -14.57
N THR A 157 1.78 -7.09 -15.50
CA THR A 157 1.94 -8.43 -16.04
C THR A 157 2.40 -9.39 -14.92
N PRO A 158 1.72 -10.53 -14.71
CA PRO A 158 2.12 -11.53 -13.73
C PRO A 158 3.58 -11.99 -13.91
N ARG A 159 4.29 -12.28 -12.81
CA ARG A 159 5.69 -12.72 -12.91
C ARG A 159 5.73 -14.06 -13.61
N ARG A 160 6.63 -14.19 -14.60
CA ARG A 160 6.81 -15.38 -15.47
C ARG A 160 5.74 -15.57 -16.54
N ALA A 161 4.78 -14.66 -16.68
CA ALA A 161 3.91 -14.66 -17.84
C ALA A 161 4.72 -14.40 -19.12
N ASN A 162 4.30 -15.01 -20.23
CA ASN A 162 4.96 -14.86 -21.51
C ASN A 162 4.83 -13.40 -22.04
N ARG A 163 5.57 -13.09 -23.11
CA ARG A 163 5.51 -11.77 -23.74
C ARG A 163 4.12 -11.40 -24.29
N SER A 164 3.31 -12.36 -24.74
CA SER A 164 1.98 -12.06 -25.29
C SER A 164 1.01 -11.56 -24.21
N PHE A 165 1.08 -12.08 -22.97
CA PHE A 165 0.32 -11.54 -21.85
C PHE A 165 0.75 -10.12 -21.48
N ALA A 166 2.05 -9.81 -21.59
CA ALA A 166 2.54 -8.46 -21.35
C ALA A 166 1.99 -7.44 -22.36
N ILE A 167 1.87 -7.84 -23.63
CA ILE A 167 1.27 -7.01 -24.68
C ILE A 167 -0.21 -6.80 -24.38
N ARG A 168 -0.98 -7.87 -24.14
CA ARG A 168 -2.41 -7.78 -23.77
C ARG A 168 -2.64 -6.90 -22.55
N MET A 169 -1.82 -7.04 -21.51
CA MET A 169 -1.93 -6.21 -20.29
C MET A 169 -1.57 -4.74 -20.56
N ASN A 170 -0.70 -4.46 -21.54
CA ASN A 170 -0.45 -3.08 -21.96
C ASN A 170 -1.66 -2.49 -22.71
N ASP A 171 -2.24 -3.26 -23.62
CA ASP A 171 -3.42 -2.82 -24.38
C ASP A 171 -4.60 -2.51 -23.44
N VAL A 172 -4.84 -3.37 -22.44
CA VAL A 172 -5.86 -3.14 -21.40
C VAL A 172 -5.56 -1.89 -20.58
N ARG A 173 -4.30 -1.62 -20.23
CA ARG A 173 -3.92 -0.37 -19.54
C ARG A 173 -4.17 0.87 -20.39
N ASP A 174 -3.93 0.79 -21.68
CA ASP A 174 -4.16 1.91 -22.59
C ASP A 174 -5.68 2.15 -22.78
N GLU A 175 -6.49 1.08 -22.87
CA GLU A 175 -7.97 1.16 -22.84
C GLU A 175 -8.46 1.87 -21.57
N VAL A 176 -7.93 1.50 -20.40
CA VAL A 176 -8.29 2.13 -19.13
C VAL A 176 -7.92 3.61 -19.11
N LYS A 177 -6.73 3.99 -19.59
CA LYS A 177 -6.31 5.40 -19.61
C LYS A 177 -7.24 6.25 -20.47
N GLU A 178 -7.68 5.74 -21.62
CA GLU A 178 -8.62 6.48 -22.48
C GLU A 178 -9.97 6.64 -21.78
N VAL A 179 -10.53 5.55 -21.19
CA VAL A 179 -11.80 5.64 -20.44
C VAL A 179 -11.68 6.60 -19.26
N VAL A 180 -10.56 6.62 -18.54
CA VAL A 180 -10.34 7.53 -17.42
C VAL A 180 -10.28 8.99 -17.88
N ARG A 181 -9.63 9.29 -19.01
CA ARG A 181 -9.66 10.66 -19.58
C ARG A 181 -11.07 11.10 -19.95
N GLU A 182 -11.88 10.20 -20.48
CA GLU A 182 -13.29 10.50 -20.78
C GLU A 182 -14.11 10.74 -19.50
N ILE A 183 -13.85 9.98 -18.43
CA ILE A 183 -14.45 10.21 -17.11
C ILE A 183 -14.02 11.58 -16.54
N GLU A 184 -12.76 11.95 -16.66
CA GLU A 184 -12.25 13.27 -16.23
C GLU A 184 -12.91 14.41 -17.01
N ALA A 185 -13.05 14.28 -18.33
CA ALA A 185 -13.76 15.26 -19.14
C ALA A 185 -15.24 15.38 -18.76
N LEU A 186 -15.90 14.25 -18.44
CA LEU A 186 -17.28 14.26 -17.96
C LEU A 186 -17.39 14.90 -16.56
N ARG A 187 -16.40 14.65 -15.70
CA ARG A 187 -16.32 15.28 -14.38
C ARG A 187 -16.26 16.79 -14.49
N ASP A 188 -15.44 17.35 -15.38
CA ASP A 188 -15.36 18.80 -15.58
C ASP A 188 -16.72 19.40 -15.96
N VAL A 189 -17.50 18.70 -16.80
CA VAL A 189 -18.86 19.11 -17.18
C VAL A 189 -19.83 19.04 -16.00
N VAL A 190 -19.70 18.04 -15.12
CA VAL A 190 -20.51 17.90 -13.90
C VAL A 190 -20.15 18.96 -12.86
N ASP A 191 -18.86 19.26 -12.70
CA ASP A 191 -18.37 20.31 -11.79
C ASP A 191 -18.87 21.70 -12.24
N GLU A 192 -18.89 21.96 -13.55
CA GLU A 192 -19.51 23.17 -14.12
C GLU A 192 -21.02 23.22 -13.86
N ALA A 193 -21.75 22.11 -14.04
CA ALA A 193 -23.17 22.03 -13.75
C ALA A 193 -23.48 22.26 -12.26
N ALA A 194 -22.67 21.68 -11.36
CA ALA A 194 -22.79 21.88 -9.91
C ALA A 194 -22.52 23.34 -9.51
N THR A 195 -21.53 23.99 -10.13
CA THR A 195 -21.23 25.41 -9.90
C THR A 195 -22.39 26.30 -10.32
N ARG A 196 -22.96 26.07 -11.51
CA ARG A 196 -24.11 26.82 -12.01
C ARG A 196 -25.35 26.61 -11.14
N LEU A 197 -25.53 25.41 -10.58
CA LEU A 197 -26.62 25.12 -9.66
C LEU A 197 -26.51 25.95 -8.38
N GLU A 198 -25.30 26.08 -7.83
CA GLU A 198 -25.05 26.89 -6.64
C GLU A 198 -25.25 28.39 -6.94
N GLU A 199 -24.76 28.89 -8.08
CA GLU A 199 -25.01 30.26 -8.52
C GLU A 199 -26.50 30.55 -8.77
N ASN A 200 -27.26 29.56 -9.27
CA ASN A 200 -28.69 29.71 -9.44
C ASN A 200 -29.43 29.81 -8.08
N LYS A 201 -28.99 29.09 -7.04
CA LYS A 201 -29.52 29.26 -5.67
C LYS A 201 -29.31 30.68 -5.14
N ASP A 202 -28.24 31.34 -5.57
CA ASP A 202 -27.93 32.74 -5.23
C ASP A 202 -28.73 33.77 -6.06
N GLY A 203 -29.59 33.31 -6.98
CA GLY A 203 -30.50 34.15 -7.76
C GLY A 203 -29.91 34.74 -9.05
N TYR A 204 -28.81 34.17 -9.56
CA TYR A 204 -28.26 34.55 -10.86
C TYR A 204 -29.00 33.85 -12.01
N ASP A 205 -29.42 34.62 -13.02
CA ASP A 205 -30.02 34.10 -14.26
C ASP A 205 -28.92 33.60 -15.20
N LEU A 206 -28.81 32.27 -15.34
CA LEU A 206 -27.70 31.61 -16.02
C LEU A 206 -28.10 30.90 -17.32
N ALA A 207 -27.11 30.78 -18.20
CA ALA A 207 -27.18 30.14 -19.50
C ALA A 207 -27.51 28.62 -19.41
N PRO A 208 -28.01 27.98 -20.50
CA PRO A 208 -28.44 26.58 -20.50
C PRO A 208 -27.30 25.61 -20.15
N PHE A 209 -27.66 24.43 -19.65
CA PHE A 209 -26.73 23.41 -19.13
C PHE A 209 -25.52 23.15 -20.03
N PRO A 210 -24.35 22.81 -19.45
CA PRO A 210 -23.23 22.40 -20.26
C PRO A 210 -23.59 21.15 -21.06
N THR A 211 -23.29 21.18 -22.36
CA THR A 211 -23.64 20.12 -23.29
C THR A 211 -22.87 18.85 -22.96
N LEU A 212 -23.58 17.77 -22.66
CA LEU A 212 -22.98 16.44 -22.54
C LEU A 212 -22.57 15.94 -23.92
N ALA A 213 -21.44 15.25 -24.00
CA ALA A 213 -21.03 14.59 -25.23
C ALA A 213 -22.14 13.65 -25.68
N ALA A 214 -22.56 13.76 -26.96
CA ALA A 214 -23.53 12.84 -27.52
C ALA A 214 -22.92 11.44 -27.46
N THR A 215 -23.52 10.54 -26.67
CA THR A 215 -23.29 9.12 -26.86
C THR A 215 -23.84 8.78 -28.23
N GLU A 216 -22.95 8.45 -29.18
CA GLU A 216 -23.36 7.63 -30.31
C GLU A 216 -24.10 6.44 -29.70
N ASP A 217 -25.34 6.19 -30.11
CA ASP A 217 -26.17 5.11 -29.59
C ASP A 217 -25.38 3.81 -29.76
N VAL A 218 -24.65 3.43 -28.71
CA VAL A 218 -24.02 2.12 -28.62
C VAL A 218 -25.22 1.19 -28.62
N PRO A 219 -25.42 0.36 -29.66
CA PRO A 219 -26.55 -0.54 -29.70
C PRO A 219 -26.51 -1.31 -28.39
N ASP A 220 -27.66 -1.41 -27.72
CA ASP A 220 -27.83 -2.15 -26.47
C ASP A 220 -27.39 -3.59 -26.76
N GLN A 221 -26.09 -3.89 -26.57
CA GLN A 221 -25.47 -5.15 -26.92
C GLN A 221 -25.86 -6.17 -25.84
N GLY A 222 -27.14 -6.50 -25.78
CA GLY A 222 -27.63 -7.75 -25.25
C GLY A 222 -27.43 -8.85 -26.29
N GLU A 223 -26.17 -9.19 -26.59
CA GLU A 223 -25.77 -10.48 -27.19
C GLU A 223 -24.23 -10.48 -27.32
N ILE A 224 -23.56 -11.01 -26.28
CA ILE A 224 -22.22 -11.55 -26.44
C ILE A 224 -22.40 -12.83 -27.27
N VAL A 225 -21.96 -12.80 -28.53
CA VAL A 225 -21.91 -13.96 -29.42
C VAL A 225 -21.01 -15.03 -28.77
N ASN A 226 -21.63 -16.08 -28.23
CA ASN A 226 -20.95 -17.34 -27.92
C ASN A 226 -20.91 -18.17 -29.20
N ASP A 227 -19.82 -18.09 -29.96
CA ASP A 227 -19.49 -19.09 -30.96
C ASP A 227 -18.95 -20.33 -30.23
N ASN A 228 -19.80 -21.35 -30.10
CA ASN A 228 -19.43 -22.77 -30.18
C ASN A 228 -20.70 -23.64 -30.14
N ASP A 229 -21.11 -24.10 -31.32
CA ASP A 229 -21.96 -25.30 -31.48
C ASP A 229 -21.22 -26.52 -30.92
N THR A 230 -21.79 -27.21 -29.92
CA THR A 230 -21.72 -28.69 -29.78
C THR A 230 -22.80 -29.16 -28.80
N GLU A 231 -23.45 -30.26 -29.17
CA GLU A 231 -24.62 -30.92 -28.61
C GLU A 231 -24.61 -31.20 -27.09
N GLU A 232 -25.79 -31.03 -26.49
CA GLU A 232 -26.20 -31.39 -25.14
C GLU A 232 -26.17 -32.92 -24.90
N PRO A 233 -25.75 -33.39 -23.70
CA PRO A 233 -26.74 -34.15 -22.92
C PRO A 233 -26.67 -33.96 -21.39
N GLN A 234 -27.86 -33.73 -20.82
CA GLN A 234 -28.41 -34.05 -19.49
C GLN A 234 -27.48 -34.19 -18.25
N GLN A 235 -27.76 -33.33 -17.26
CA GLN A 235 -27.24 -33.31 -15.88
C GLN A 235 -27.52 -34.59 -15.07
N PRO A 236 -26.69 -34.85 -14.04
CA PRO A 236 -27.22 -34.83 -12.67
C PRO A 236 -26.34 -34.09 -11.65
N SER A 237 -26.99 -33.25 -10.83
CA SER A 237 -26.74 -32.79 -9.44
C SER A 237 -25.30 -32.57 -8.91
N GLU A 238 -25.05 -31.34 -8.42
CA GLU A 238 -23.84 -30.83 -7.72
C GLU A 238 -23.54 -31.52 -6.36
N PRO A 239 -22.34 -31.31 -5.76
CA PRO A 239 -22.20 -30.18 -4.83
C PRO A 239 -20.82 -29.45 -4.75
N SER A 240 -20.89 -28.28 -4.10
CA SER A 240 -19.87 -27.47 -3.40
C SER A 240 -19.25 -26.28 -4.14
N ALA A 241 -19.67 -25.09 -3.72
CA ALA A 241 -19.17 -23.77 -4.08
C ALA A 241 -17.92 -23.41 -3.25
N GLN A 242 -16.97 -22.69 -3.86
CA GLN A 242 -15.83 -22.09 -3.18
C GLN A 242 -16.08 -20.59 -2.99
N GLU A 243 -15.98 -20.12 -1.74
CA GLU A 243 -16.28 -18.76 -1.27
C GLU A 243 -15.12 -17.77 -1.51
N GLU A 244 -15.46 -16.52 -1.86
CA GLU A 244 -14.58 -15.34 -1.97
C GLU A 244 -14.14 -14.84 -0.58
N PRO A 245 -13.01 -14.10 -0.43
CA PRO A 245 -12.58 -13.58 0.87
C PRO A 245 -13.44 -12.38 1.33
N ASP A 246 -13.99 -12.48 2.55
CA ASP A 246 -14.96 -11.54 3.14
C ASP A 246 -14.31 -10.34 3.87
N ASP A 247 -14.94 -9.18 3.70
CA ASP A 247 -14.62 -7.89 4.33
C ASP A 247 -15.21 -7.79 5.76
N LEU A 248 -14.32 -7.61 6.74
CA LEU A 248 -14.65 -7.47 8.17
C LEU A 248 -15.41 -6.19 8.54
N THR A 249 -15.51 -5.21 7.63
CA THR A 249 -16.29 -3.99 7.88
C THR A 249 -17.80 -4.23 7.77
N SER A 250 -18.21 -5.34 7.14
CA SER A 250 -19.60 -5.79 7.17
C SER A 250 -19.88 -6.42 8.54
N ASN A 251 -20.64 -5.73 9.40
CA ASN A 251 -21.13 -6.27 10.69
C ASN A 251 -22.12 -7.45 10.53
N VAL A 252 -22.16 -8.10 9.37
CA VAL A 252 -23.09 -9.18 9.06
C VAL A 252 -22.42 -10.51 9.35
N LEU A 253 -22.65 -11.03 10.56
CA LEU A 253 -22.27 -12.38 10.93
C LEU A 253 -23.04 -13.40 10.07
N ARG A 254 -22.46 -14.59 9.87
CA ARG A 254 -23.18 -15.74 9.32
C ARG A 254 -24.40 -16.07 10.18
N ASP A 255 -25.40 -16.67 9.54
CA ASP A 255 -26.59 -17.13 10.23
C ASP A 255 -26.23 -18.16 11.30
N TYR A 256 -26.55 -17.81 12.55
CA TYR A 256 -26.27 -18.64 13.73
C TYR A 256 -26.92 -20.02 13.65
N SER A 257 -28.08 -20.14 12.99
CA SER A 257 -28.78 -21.41 12.84
C SER A 257 -28.02 -22.47 12.03
N ARG A 258 -26.96 -22.06 11.32
CA ARG A 258 -26.13 -22.97 10.50
C ARG A 258 -24.99 -23.64 11.26
N ILE A 259 -24.68 -23.22 12.48
CA ILE A 259 -23.53 -23.75 13.26
C ILE A 259 -23.57 -25.28 13.36
N GLU A 260 -24.71 -25.85 13.74
CA GLU A 260 -24.87 -27.31 13.88
C GLU A 260 -24.71 -28.04 12.54
N SER A 261 -25.25 -27.46 11.46
CA SER A 261 -25.15 -28.06 10.11
C SER A 261 -23.72 -28.09 9.57
N GLU A 262 -22.84 -27.24 10.10
CA GLU A 262 -21.43 -27.13 9.71
C GLU A 262 -20.52 -27.92 10.67
N GLY A 263 -21.10 -28.65 11.65
CA GLY A 263 -20.35 -29.45 12.61
C GLY A 263 -19.55 -28.63 13.62
N LEU A 264 -19.92 -27.38 13.84
CA LEU A 264 -19.28 -26.48 14.79
C LEU A 264 -20.00 -26.53 16.15
N GLU A 265 -19.25 -26.23 17.22
CA GLU A 265 -19.81 -26.18 18.57
C GLU A 265 -20.64 -24.90 18.76
N PRO A 266 -21.86 -25.01 19.31
CA PRO A 266 -22.64 -23.83 19.66
C PRO A 266 -21.93 -22.94 20.67
N ILE A 267 -22.25 -21.65 20.64
CA ILE A 267 -21.71 -20.67 21.58
C ILE A 267 -22.86 -19.95 22.29
N TRP A 268 -22.58 -19.21 23.34
CA TRP A 268 -23.57 -18.32 23.95
C TRP A 268 -23.48 -16.96 23.27
N THR A 269 -24.62 -16.38 22.85
CA THR A 269 -24.69 -15.02 22.31
C THR A 269 -25.58 -14.13 23.18
N GLU A 270 -25.35 -12.82 23.15
CA GLU A 270 -26.20 -11.86 23.87
C GLU A 270 -27.67 -11.89 23.42
N CYS A 271 -27.90 -12.10 22.12
CA CYS A 271 -29.23 -12.04 21.52
C CYS A 271 -30.03 -13.33 21.71
N ASP A 272 -29.38 -14.48 21.51
CA ASP A 272 -30.06 -15.78 21.38
C ASP A 272 -29.78 -16.71 22.56
N GLY A 273 -28.84 -16.34 23.44
CA GLY A 273 -28.37 -17.21 24.51
C GLY A 273 -27.57 -18.40 23.99
N TYR A 274 -27.58 -19.49 24.74
CA TYR A 274 -27.01 -20.77 24.30
C TYR A 274 -28.15 -21.70 23.86
N PRO A 275 -28.03 -22.43 22.74
CA PRO A 275 -29.05 -23.40 22.35
C PRO A 275 -29.01 -24.62 23.29
N GLY A 276 -30.07 -24.80 24.10
CA GLY A 276 -30.19 -25.93 25.03
C GLY A 276 -29.55 -25.67 26.40
N ASP A 277 -29.06 -26.73 27.02
CA ASP A 277 -28.40 -26.66 28.33
C ASP A 277 -26.98 -26.09 28.18
N ILE A 278 -26.66 -25.05 28.96
CA ILE A 278 -25.36 -24.37 28.91
C ILE A 278 -24.26 -25.30 29.44
N PRO A 279 -23.22 -25.63 28.67
CA PRO A 279 -22.09 -26.43 29.14
C PRO A 279 -21.39 -25.77 30.34
N PRO A 280 -20.86 -26.56 31.31
CA PRO A 280 -20.19 -26.02 32.49
C PRO A 280 -19.07 -25.02 32.16
N GLU A 281 -18.32 -25.29 31.09
CA GLU A 281 -17.18 -24.49 30.63
C GLU A 281 -17.60 -23.10 30.10
N ILE A 282 -18.79 -22.97 29.52
CA ILE A 282 -19.37 -21.68 29.12
C ILE A 282 -20.04 -21.02 30.32
N ASN A 283 -20.70 -21.80 31.17
CA ASN A 283 -21.41 -21.31 32.36
C ASN A 283 -20.46 -20.63 33.36
N GLU A 284 -19.23 -21.15 33.53
CA GLU A 284 -18.18 -20.53 34.35
C GLU A 284 -17.97 -19.05 33.99
N TYR A 285 -17.85 -18.74 32.70
CA TYR A 285 -17.70 -17.37 32.24
C TYR A 285 -18.98 -16.54 32.36
N LEU A 286 -20.17 -17.14 32.34
CA LEU A 286 -21.43 -16.40 32.47
C LEU A 286 -21.72 -15.99 33.91
N GLU A 287 -21.34 -16.82 34.88
CA GLU A 287 -21.46 -16.54 36.31
C GLU A 287 -20.48 -15.44 36.76
N GLU A 288 -19.26 -15.43 36.23
CA GLU A 288 -18.24 -14.44 36.55
C GLU A 288 -18.51 -13.09 35.85
N GLY A 289 -19.07 -12.12 36.58
CA GLY A 289 -19.36 -10.76 36.07
C GLY A 289 -20.71 -10.60 35.35
N GLY A 290 -21.49 -11.68 35.23
CA GLY A 290 -22.83 -11.69 34.66
C GLY A 290 -22.88 -11.59 33.13
N ALA A 291 -23.98 -12.07 32.55
CA ALA A 291 -24.20 -12.09 31.09
C ALA A 291 -24.28 -10.69 30.43
N ARG A 292 -24.56 -9.64 31.21
CA ARG A 292 -24.87 -8.29 30.68
C ARG A 292 -23.69 -7.53 30.08
N THR A 293 -22.46 -8.00 30.28
CA THR A 293 -21.22 -7.36 29.80
C THR A 293 -20.54 -8.14 28.69
N LYS A 294 -21.18 -9.19 28.16
CA LYS A 294 -20.61 -10.13 27.19
C LYS A 294 -21.49 -10.15 25.94
N SER A 295 -20.87 -10.21 24.76
CA SER A 295 -21.57 -10.36 23.47
C SER A 295 -21.54 -11.81 22.98
N PHE A 296 -20.40 -12.49 23.16
CA PHE A 296 -20.21 -13.90 22.80
C PHE A 296 -19.39 -14.61 23.88
N VAL A 297 -19.71 -15.88 24.15
CA VAL A 297 -18.90 -16.78 24.96
C VAL A 297 -18.87 -18.16 24.31
N GLY A 298 -17.69 -18.62 23.89
CA GLY A 298 -17.54 -19.93 23.27
C GLY A 298 -16.25 -20.11 22.48
N SER A 299 -16.19 -21.16 21.68
CA SER A 299 -15.03 -21.52 20.85
C SER A 299 -14.64 -20.39 19.88
N ILE A 300 -13.34 -20.07 19.81
CA ILE A 300 -12.84 -19.11 18.81
C ILE A 300 -13.04 -19.59 17.39
N ARG A 301 -13.03 -20.90 17.14
CA ARG A 301 -13.31 -21.46 15.82
C ARG A 301 -14.71 -21.07 15.36
N THR A 302 -15.72 -21.27 16.20
CA THR A 302 -17.10 -20.89 15.88
C THR A 302 -17.23 -19.37 15.72
N ILE A 303 -16.56 -18.57 16.56
CA ILE A 303 -16.63 -17.10 16.47
C ILE A 303 -15.99 -16.58 15.17
N PHE A 304 -14.80 -17.05 14.79
CA PHE A 304 -14.17 -16.68 13.52
C PHE A 304 -14.98 -17.17 12.32
N TRP A 305 -15.57 -18.37 12.40
CA TRP A 305 -16.47 -18.87 11.36
C TRP A 305 -17.70 -17.98 11.19
N LEU A 306 -18.34 -17.56 12.30
CA LEU A 306 -19.46 -16.61 12.26
C LEU A 306 -19.06 -15.27 11.65
N ALA A 307 -17.85 -14.82 11.91
CA ALA A 307 -17.29 -13.60 11.32
C ALA A 307 -16.72 -13.80 9.90
N LYS A 308 -16.93 -14.97 9.29
CA LYS A 308 -16.49 -15.32 7.93
C LYS A 308 -14.97 -15.31 7.72
N CYS A 309 -14.19 -15.65 8.75
CA CYS A 309 -12.74 -15.77 8.67
C CYS A 309 -12.30 -17.23 8.48
N ASP A 310 -12.68 -17.87 7.36
CA ASP A 310 -12.47 -19.32 7.16
C ASP A 310 -11.00 -19.75 7.05
N ASP A 311 -10.14 -18.88 6.56
CA ASP A 311 -8.69 -19.10 6.56
C ASP A 311 -8.12 -19.14 7.98
N VAL A 312 -8.65 -18.34 8.91
CA VAL A 312 -8.32 -18.41 10.34
C VAL A 312 -8.82 -19.73 10.93
N VAL A 313 -10.05 -20.14 10.61
CA VAL A 313 -10.61 -21.43 11.04
C VAL A 313 -9.71 -22.61 10.63
N LYS A 314 -9.18 -22.58 9.40
CA LYS A 314 -8.28 -23.62 8.87
C LYS A 314 -6.94 -23.68 9.61
N ILE A 315 -6.41 -22.57 10.13
CA ILE A 315 -5.11 -22.58 10.81
C ILE A 315 -5.18 -23.05 12.25
N ILE A 316 -6.37 -22.99 12.90
CA ILE A 316 -6.56 -23.46 14.28
C ILE A 316 -6.18 -24.94 14.43
N ASP A 317 -6.43 -25.75 13.40
CA ASP A 317 -6.07 -27.18 13.39
C ASP A 317 -4.68 -27.47 12.78
N ALA A 318 -4.04 -26.46 12.21
CA ALA A 318 -2.81 -26.67 11.46
C ALA A 318 -1.61 -26.76 12.41
N PRO A 319 -0.81 -27.84 12.38
CA PRO A 319 0.26 -28.10 13.36
C PRO A 319 1.43 -27.10 13.29
N GLY A 320 1.45 -26.21 12.30
CA GLY A 320 2.47 -25.18 12.13
C GLY A 320 2.14 -23.83 12.77
N TYR A 321 0.96 -23.69 13.38
CA TYR A 321 0.51 -22.44 14.00
C TYR A 321 0.29 -22.61 15.50
N GLU A 322 0.50 -21.52 16.26
CA GLU A 322 0.33 -21.51 17.72
C GLU A 322 -1.11 -21.24 18.15
N LEU A 323 -1.96 -20.73 17.24
CA LEU A 323 -3.37 -20.48 17.48
C LEU A 323 -4.12 -21.81 17.67
N LYS A 324 -4.71 -22.02 18.85
CA LYS A 324 -5.47 -23.23 19.21
C LYS A 324 -6.90 -22.86 19.57
N ASP A 325 -7.80 -23.80 19.34
CA ASP A 325 -9.20 -23.63 19.73
C ASP A 325 -9.32 -23.54 21.25
N GLU A 326 -9.99 -22.51 21.75
CA GLU A 326 -10.22 -22.25 23.16
C GLU A 326 -11.53 -21.47 23.34
N ILE A 327 -12.11 -21.54 24.54
CA ILE A 327 -13.29 -20.76 24.91
C ILE A 327 -12.85 -19.35 25.29
N VAL A 328 -13.48 -18.34 24.69
CA VAL A 328 -13.16 -16.93 24.93
C VAL A 328 -14.43 -16.14 25.16
N VAL A 329 -14.31 -15.10 25.98
CA VAL A 329 -15.34 -14.11 26.23
C VAL A 329 -15.09 -12.88 25.36
N ILE A 330 -16.05 -12.54 24.51
CA ILE A 330 -16.05 -11.27 23.77
C ILE A 330 -16.83 -10.24 24.60
N PRO A 331 -16.22 -9.09 24.94
CA PRO A 331 -16.91 -8.02 25.64
C PRO A 331 -18.09 -7.50 24.83
N ARG A 332 -19.14 -7.08 25.53
CA ARG A 332 -20.27 -6.38 24.92
C ARG A 332 -19.79 -5.14 24.17
N SER A 333 -20.38 -4.90 23.01
CA SER A 333 -20.01 -3.82 22.08
C SER A 333 -18.67 -3.97 21.35
N ALA A 334 -17.89 -5.02 21.58
CA ALA A 334 -16.72 -5.33 20.76
C ALA A 334 -17.12 -6.06 19.48
N ASN A 335 -16.48 -5.75 18.34
CA ASN A 335 -16.56 -6.58 17.15
C ASN A 335 -15.87 -7.93 17.45
N PRO A 336 -16.54 -9.09 17.29
CA PRO A 336 -16.00 -10.37 17.72
C PRO A 336 -14.68 -10.75 17.04
N ALA A 337 -14.60 -10.61 15.72
CA ALA A 337 -13.39 -10.92 14.98
C ALA A 337 -12.28 -9.93 15.29
N GLY A 338 -12.56 -8.62 15.26
CA GLY A 338 -11.57 -7.58 15.57
C GLY A 338 -10.94 -7.76 16.95
N PHE A 339 -11.77 -8.04 17.96
CA PHE A 339 -11.29 -8.33 19.32
C PHE A 339 -10.35 -9.54 19.37
N LEU A 340 -10.71 -10.63 18.68
CA LEU A 340 -9.86 -11.83 18.64
C LEU A 340 -8.57 -11.60 17.85
N PHE A 341 -8.62 -10.86 16.74
CA PHE A 341 -7.42 -10.49 15.99
C PHE A 341 -6.44 -9.70 16.84
N ASP A 342 -6.90 -8.65 17.52
CA ASP A 342 -6.06 -7.83 18.42
C ASP A 342 -5.48 -8.68 19.56
N LYS A 343 -6.32 -9.44 20.26
CA LYS A 343 -5.89 -10.32 21.36
C LYS A 343 -4.78 -11.28 20.93
N TYR A 344 -5.00 -12.03 19.85
CA TYR A 344 -4.04 -13.06 19.43
C TYR A 344 -2.82 -12.50 18.70
N TRP A 345 -2.91 -11.29 18.16
CA TRP A 345 -1.76 -10.55 17.67
C TRP A 345 -0.85 -10.14 18.83
N ASP A 346 -1.41 -9.58 19.89
CA ASP A 346 -0.66 -9.17 21.09
C ASP A 346 -0.02 -10.37 21.80
N GLU A 347 -0.67 -11.53 21.78
CA GLU A 347 -0.13 -12.79 22.30
C GLU A 347 0.92 -13.46 21.37
N GLY A 348 1.14 -12.94 20.17
CA GLY A 348 2.07 -13.51 19.17
C GLY A 348 1.59 -14.79 18.50
N LYS A 349 0.32 -15.20 18.71
CA LYS A 349 -0.27 -16.43 18.16
C LYS A 349 -0.87 -16.22 16.76
N MET A 350 -1.20 -14.99 16.39
CA MET A 350 -1.81 -14.65 15.10
C MET A 350 -0.75 -14.42 14.01
N PRO A 351 -0.82 -15.13 12.86
CA PRO A 351 0.07 -14.86 11.74
C PRO A 351 -0.09 -13.44 11.18
N ALA A 352 1.04 -12.76 10.99
CA ALA A 352 1.07 -11.36 10.53
C ALA A 352 0.35 -11.10 9.20
N TYR A 353 0.31 -12.08 8.30
CA TYR A 353 -0.39 -11.92 7.03
C TYR A 353 -1.92 -11.92 7.20
N LEU A 354 -2.46 -12.77 8.08
CA LEU A 354 -3.90 -12.81 8.39
C LEU A 354 -4.33 -11.55 9.13
N TYR A 355 -3.57 -11.15 10.16
CA TYR A 355 -3.87 -9.93 10.90
C TYR A 355 -3.94 -8.71 9.98
N ARG A 356 -2.99 -8.56 9.04
CA ARG A 356 -2.99 -7.45 8.07
C ARG A 356 -4.13 -7.52 7.06
N GLN A 357 -4.40 -8.73 6.53
CA GLN A 357 -5.48 -8.95 5.55
C GLN A 357 -6.83 -8.50 6.12
N TYR A 358 -7.06 -8.81 7.40
CA TYR A 358 -8.36 -8.63 8.04
C TYR A 358 -8.51 -7.28 8.75
N MET A 359 -7.50 -6.83 9.48
CA MET A 359 -7.60 -5.57 10.23
C MET A 359 -7.40 -4.34 9.35
N GLY A 360 -7.17 -4.51 8.05
CA GLY A 360 -7.04 -3.40 7.11
C GLY A 360 -5.85 -2.48 7.40
N TYR A 361 -4.90 -2.91 8.25
CA TYR A 361 -3.63 -2.22 8.41
C TYR A 361 -2.82 -2.38 7.13
N VAL A 362 -3.14 -1.57 6.13
CA VAL A 362 -2.12 -0.96 5.28
C VAL A 362 -1.14 -0.27 6.25
N ASP A 363 0.14 -0.18 5.93
CA ASP A 363 1.12 0.61 6.68
C ASP A 363 0.77 2.13 6.64
N GLU A 364 -0.43 2.52 7.05
CA GLU A 364 -0.83 3.89 7.29
C GLU A 364 -0.16 4.32 8.59
N VAL A 365 1.06 4.82 8.41
CA VAL A 365 1.60 5.88 9.25
C VAL A 365 0.45 6.82 9.55
N ILE A 366 0.00 6.88 10.82
CA ILE A 366 -0.91 7.93 11.31
C ILE A 366 -0.16 9.25 11.12
N THR A 367 -0.25 9.78 9.91
CA THR A 367 0.17 11.13 9.61
C THR A 367 -1.01 11.94 10.10
N VAL A 368 -0.89 12.58 11.25
CA VAL A 368 -1.78 13.68 11.64
C VAL A 368 -1.53 14.80 10.63
N GLY A 369 -2.11 14.64 9.45
CA GLY A 369 -1.87 15.45 8.27
C GLY A 369 -2.81 16.64 8.31
N TYR A 370 -2.34 17.74 8.87
CA TYR A 370 -2.88 19.02 8.44
C TYR A 370 -2.60 19.16 6.94
N ALA A 371 -3.62 19.49 6.16
CA ALA A 371 -3.45 19.82 4.74
C ALA A 371 -2.58 21.08 4.65
N PHE A 372 -1.29 20.89 4.42
CA PHE A 372 -0.36 21.98 4.18
C PHE A 372 -0.28 22.25 2.68
N ASP A 373 -0.54 23.50 2.29
CA ASP A 373 -0.17 23.99 0.97
C ASP A 373 1.37 23.95 0.86
N SER A 374 1.87 22.87 0.28
CA SER A 374 3.28 22.50 0.25
C SER A 374 3.96 23.09 -1.00
N THR A 375 3.77 24.39 -1.23
CA THR A 375 4.33 25.13 -2.37
C THR A 375 5.66 25.80 -2.01
N ILE A 376 6.40 26.25 -3.04
CA ILE A 376 7.60 27.06 -2.83
C ILE A 376 7.15 28.44 -2.37
N PRO A 377 7.70 29.01 -1.27
CA PRO A 377 7.30 30.31 -0.78
C PRO A 377 7.38 31.40 -1.85
N GLU A 378 6.38 32.26 -1.89
CA GLU A 378 6.29 33.34 -2.87
C GLU A 378 7.45 34.34 -2.72
N GLY A 379 7.83 34.96 -3.83
CA GLY A 379 8.87 35.97 -3.87
C GLY A 379 10.31 35.45 -3.72
N LEU A 380 10.53 34.13 -3.64
CA LEU A 380 11.88 33.56 -3.74
C LEU A 380 12.42 33.67 -5.17
N THR A 381 13.65 34.15 -5.29
CA THR A 381 14.35 34.37 -6.57
C THR A 381 15.47 33.34 -6.78
N ASN A 382 16.14 33.41 -7.92
CA ASN A 382 17.32 32.60 -8.23
C ASN A 382 18.62 33.13 -7.60
N ASN A 383 18.55 34.22 -6.83
CA ASN A 383 19.65 34.74 -6.04
C ASN A 383 19.42 34.40 -4.57
N PRO A 384 20.46 33.99 -3.81
CA PRO A 384 20.28 33.74 -2.39
C PRO A 384 19.93 35.01 -1.62
N GLU A 385 18.84 34.95 -0.87
CA GLU A 385 18.36 36.02 -0.03
C GLU A 385 18.17 35.51 1.40
N ALA A 386 18.55 36.30 2.40
CA ALA A 386 18.23 35.99 3.79
C ALA A 386 16.73 36.19 4.02
N ARG A 387 16.01 35.14 4.42
CA ARG A 387 14.58 35.17 4.74
C ARG A 387 14.37 34.74 6.17
N ARG A 388 13.39 35.35 6.86
CA ARG A 388 13.03 34.90 8.20
C ARG A 388 12.37 33.53 8.07
N ILE A 389 12.75 32.57 8.92
CA ILE A 389 12.24 31.21 8.85
C ILE A 389 10.71 31.18 9.02
N GLN A 390 10.19 32.03 9.91
CA GLN A 390 8.75 32.24 10.14
C GLN A 390 7.98 32.76 8.91
N ASP A 391 8.65 33.39 7.95
CA ASP A 391 8.01 33.95 6.75
C ASP A 391 8.00 32.94 5.60
N LEU A 392 8.62 31.77 5.75
CA LEU A 392 8.60 30.72 4.73
C LEU A 392 7.27 29.96 4.71
N TYR A 393 6.74 29.62 5.89
CA TYR A 393 5.44 28.98 6.06
C TYR A 393 4.79 29.42 7.38
N THR A 394 3.46 29.45 7.41
CA THR A 394 2.66 29.99 8.54
C THR A 394 2.96 29.36 9.90
N LEU A 395 3.31 28.07 9.95
CA LEU A 395 3.54 27.33 11.20
C LEU A 395 5.03 27.13 11.55
N CYS A 396 5.93 27.75 10.78
CA CYS A 396 7.38 27.63 11.01
C CYS A 396 7.76 28.07 12.43
N ARG A 397 8.62 27.29 13.10
CA ARG A 397 9.10 27.57 14.45
C ARG A 397 10.60 27.88 14.43
N PRO A 398 11.02 29.17 14.40
CA PRO A 398 12.43 29.54 14.26
C PRO A 398 13.32 29.10 15.43
N ARG A 399 12.75 28.84 16.61
CA ARG A 399 13.48 28.53 17.86
C ARG A 399 14.45 27.33 17.77
N PHE A 400 14.24 26.43 16.81
CA PHE A 400 15.07 25.23 16.64
C PHE A 400 16.30 25.50 15.75
N PHE A 401 16.38 26.68 15.15
CA PHE A 401 17.43 27.08 14.24
C PHE A 401 18.32 28.14 14.89
N GLY A 402 19.59 28.20 14.47
CA GLY A 402 20.61 29.01 15.12
C GLY A 402 20.44 30.52 14.96
N GLY A 403 19.42 30.94 14.20
CA GLY A 403 19.08 32.34 13.96
C GLY A 403 17.64 32.49 13.44
N GLU A 404 17.16 33.73 13.36
CA GLU A 404 15.84 34.03 12.82
C GLU A 404 15.76 33.90 11.29
N THR A 405 16.90 34.02 10.61
CA THR A 405 16.98 34.03 9.14
C THR A 405 17.82 32.88 8.60
N VAL A 406 17.47 32.46 7.38
CA VAL A 406 18.21 31.46 6.60
C VAL A 406 18.32 31.95 5.15
N ARG A 407 19.40 31.60 4.47
CA ARG A 407 19.56 31.94 3.05
C ARG A 407 18.68 31.02 2.19
N CYS A 408 17.78 31.60 1.42
CA CYS A 408 16.89 30.86 0.53
C CYS A 408 17.18 31.20 -0.92
N VAL A 409 17.13 30.20 -1.79
CA VAL A 409 17.20 30.38 -3.24
C VAL A 409 16.26 29.41 -3.94
N LYS A 410 15.62 29.85 -5.02
CA LYS A 410 14.78 29.03 -5.91
C LYS A 410 15.54 28.76 -7.20
N LEU A 411 15.81 27.48 -7.46
CA LEU A 411 16.43 27.01 -8.69
C LEU A 411 15.42 26.20 -9.51
N GLY A 412 15.46 26.34 -10.83
CA GLY A 412 14.70 25.45 -11.72
C GLY A 412 15.28 24.05 -11.73
N HIS A 413 14.42 23.05 -11.89
CA HIS A 413 14.82 21.67 -12.04
C HIS A 413 15.74 21.49 -13.25
N GLU A 414 16.76 20.66 -13.08
CA GLU A 414 17.66 20.25 -14.15
C GLU A 414 17.77 18.74 -14.12
N LYS A 415 17.53 18.10 -15.28
CA LYS A 415 17.65 16.64 -15.42
C LYS A 415 19.09 16.16 -15.30
N ALA A 416 20.04 16.97 -15.79
CA ALA A 416 21.47 16.67 -15.70
C ALA A 416 22.01 17.20 -14.36
N MET A 417 22.50 16.29 -13.52
CA MET A 417 22.96 16.61 -12.17
C MET A 417 24.10 17.63 -12.17
N GLU A 418 25.05 17.51 -13.09
CA GLU A 418 26.21 18.42 -13.17
C GLU A 418 25.77 19.85 -13.50
N LYS A 419 24.69 20.00 -14.29
CA LYS A 419 24.10 21.30 -14.59
C LYS A 419 23.41 21.89 -13.36
N PHE A 420 22.66 21.08 -12.63
CA PHE A 420 22.03 21.50 -11.38
C PHE A 420 23.07 21.96 -10.37
N GLU A 421 24.11 21.15 -10.15
CA GLU A 421 25.18 21.45 -9.21
C GLU A 421 25.93 22.73 -9.59
N LYS A 422 26.27 22.90 -10.87
CA LYS A 422 26.88 24.14 -11.35
C LYS A 422 25.99 25.36 -11.10
N LYS A 423 24.68 25.25 -11.34
CA LYS A 423 23.73 26.34 -11.03
C LYS A 423 23.67 26.64 -9.53
N ALA A 424 23.61 25.60 -8.69
CA ALA A 424 23.60 25.76 -7.24
C ALA A 424 24.89 26.43 -6.74
N ARG A 425 26.07 25.99 -7.19
CA ARG A 425 27.36 26.62 -6.85
C ARG A 425 27.42 28.08 -7.31
N ASN A 426 26.98 28.36 -8.54
CA ASN A 426 26.93 29.73 -9.05
C ASN A 426 25.97 30.64 -8.28
N ALA A 427 24.89 30.09 -7.72
CA ALA A 427 23.98 30.85 -6.88
C ALA A 427 24.66 31.31 -5.58
N PHE A 428 25.63 30.56 -5.05
CA PHE A 428 26.39 30.89 -3.84
C PHE A 428 27.83 31.31 -4.18
N PRO A 429 28.07 32.54 -4.70
CA PRO A 429 29.40 32.99 -5.13
C PRO A 429 30.40 33.16 -3.98
N ASP A 430 29.93 33.12 -2.72
CA ASP A 430 30.77 33.08 -1.52
C ASP A 430 31.42 31.71 -1.29
N GLY A 431 31.22 30.76 -2.20
CA GLY A 431 31.78 29.42 -2.12
C GLY A 431 31.18 28.58 -1.00
N LEU A 432 29.94 28.87 -0.57
CA LEU A 432 29.27 28.10 0.49
C LEU A 432 29.33 26.60 0.19
N LEU A 433 28.90 26.20 -1.00
CA LEU A 433 28.80 24.80 -1.42
C LEU A 433 30.15 24.14 -1.73
N ASP A 434 31.24 24.90 -1.81
CA ASP A 434 32.60 24.40 -2.05
C ASP A 434 33.30 23.99 -0.73
N ARG A 435 32.67 24.24 0.42
CA ARG A 435 33.19 23.84 1.72
C ARG A 435 33.10 22.33 1.90
N LYS A 436 34.18 21.72 2.41
CA LYS A 436 34.31 20.26 2.58
C LYS A 436 33.47 19.67 3.72
N GLU A 437 32.89 20.51 4.57
CA GLU A 437 32.25 20.11 5.83
C GLU A 437 30.79 20.57 5.85
N LEU A 438 30.05 20.19 4.81
CA LEU A 438 28.62 20.41 4.72
C LEU A 438 27.86 19.09 4.85
N TRP A 439 26.71 19.20 5.48
CA TRP A 439 25.70 18.15 5.49
C TRP A 439 24.46 18.65 4.77
N PHE A 440 23.85 17.76 4.01
CA PHE A 440 22.72 18.05 3.16
C PHE A 440 21.56 17.12 3.51
N ARG A 441 20.35 17.65 3.43
CA ARG A 441 19.13 16.86 3.50
C ARG A 441 18.19 17.24 2.38
N GLY A 442 18.05 16.33 1.41
CA GLY A 442 17.04 16.43 0.36
C GLY A 442 15.69 15.92 0.84
N MET A 443 14.62 16.61 0.48
CA MET A 443 13.27 16.22 0.87
C MET A 443 12.19 16.88 -0.01
N SER A 444 10.96 16.38 0.07
CA SER A 444 9.80 17.03 -0.54
C SER A 444 9.47 18.36 0.16
N LEU A 445 8.75 19.26 -0.51
CA LEU A 445 8.31 20.53 0.09
C LEU A 445 7.45 20.32 1.35
N ARG A 446 6.59 19.29 1.34
CA ARG A 446 5.80 18.91 2.52
C ARG A 446 6.69 18.54 3.71
N SER A 447 7.72 17.73 3.46
CA SER A 447 8.66 17.31 4.50
C SER A 447 9.51 18.48 5.01
N LEU A 448 9.87 19.42 4.13
CA LEU A 448 10.55 20.65 4.52
C LEU A 448 9.67 21.46 5.47
N GLN A 449 8.42 21.72 5.08
CA GLN A 449 7.49 22.49 5.91
C GLN A 449 7.28 21.81 7.27
N GLN A 450 7.14 20.49 7.31
CA GLN A 450 7.08 19.74 8.56
C GLN A 450 8.35 19.92 9.40
N ALA A 451 9.54 19.82 8.80
CA ALA A 451 10.81 20.02 9.49
C ALA A 451 10.96 21.46 10.03
N LEU A 452 10.48 22.47 9.31
CA LEU A 452 10.48 23.87 9.75
C LEU A 452 9.44 24.15 10.84
N ASN A 453 8.31 23.44 10.84
CA ASN A 453 7.30 23.51 11.89
C ASN A 453 7.77 22.82 13.17
N PHE A 454 8.38 21.64 13.04
CA PHE A 454 8.89 20.86 14.14
C PHE A 454 10.07 19.99 13.69
N PHE A 455 11.28 20.40 14.08
CA PHE A 455 12.52 19.81 13.58
C PHE A 455 12.85 18.48 14.27
N LEU A 456 12.07 17.44 13.94
CA LEU A 456 12.21 16.08 14.46
C LEU A 456 12.28 15.04 13.33
N PRO A 457 12.75 13.81 13.63
CA PRO A 457 12.67 12.69 12.71
C PRO A 457 11.23 12.48 12.22
N VAL A 458 11.07 12.41 10.90
CA VAL A 458 9.82 11.91 10.28
C VAL A 458 10.11 10.47 9.92
N VAL A 459 9.49 9.54 10.66
CA VAL A 459 9.61 8.10 10.36
C VAL A 459 8.83 7.84 9.08
N THR A 460 9.53 7.53 8.00
CA THR A 460 8.92 7.09 6.75
C THR A 460 9.02 5.58 6.63
N ALA A 461 7.98 4.93 6.12
CA ALA A 461 7.95 3.48 5.93
C ALA A 461 8.89 2.99 4.81
N ASN A 462 9.60 3.89 4.12
CA ASN A 462 10.49 3.52 3.02
C ASN A 462 11.84 3.05 3.59
N ALA A 463 12.02 1.73 3.65
CA ALA A 463 13.10 1.06 4.38
C ALA A 463 14.53 1.41 3.91
N ALA A 464 14.70 1.93 2.69
CA ALA A 464 16.03 2.20 2.12
C ALA A 464 16.80 3.33 2.84
N ASP A 465 16.08 4.25 3.51
CA ASP A 465 16.67 5.44 4.11
C ASP A 465 16.95 5.29 5.61
N ASN A 466 16.43 4.23 6.24
CA ASN A 466 16.50 4.00 7.69
C ASN A 466 17.54 2.93 8.06
N GLU A 467 18.68 2.85 7.35
CA GLU A 467 19.71 1.81 7.56
C GLU A 467 20.37 1.86 8.95
N PHE A 468 20.20 2.97 9.67
CA PHE A 468 20.72 3.18 11.03
C PHE A 468 19.58 3.29 12.08
N GLY A 469 18.36 2.88 11.71
CA GLY A 469 17.18 2.89 12.59
C GLY A 469 16.42 4.22 12.60
N PRO A 470 15.60 4.49 13.63
CA PRO A 470 14.82 5.74 13.69
C PRO A 470 15.74 6.96 13.89
N GLY A 471 15.64 7.96 13.01
CA GLY A 471 16.45 9.17 13.12
C GLY A 471 16.23 10.17 11.99
N MET A 472 16.92 11.31 12.08
CA MET A 472 16.95 12.33 11.05
C MET A 472 18.23 12.18 10.22
N TYR A 473 18.07 11.95 8.92
CA TYR A 473 19.16 11.53 8.04
C TYR A 473 19.73 12.66 7.19
N PHE A 474 21.06 12.65 7.03
CA PHE A 474 21.83 13.65 6.31
C PHE A 474 22.97 12.99 5.53
N THR A 475 23.34 13.58 4.40
CA THR A 475 24.45 13.11 3.55
C THR A 475 25.47 14.22 3.35
N ASN A 476 26.74 13.86 3.18
CA ASN A 476 27.79 14.81 2.76
C ASN A 476 27.91 14.92 1.23
N ASP A 477 27.07 14.18 0.49
CA ASP A 477 27.01 14.18 -0.98
C ASP A 477 25.83 15.06 -1.45
N PHE A 478 26.15 16.15 -2.16
CA PHE A 478 25.15 17.09 -2.69
C PHE A 478 24.27 16.45 -3.77
N SER A 479 24.81 15.54 -4.58
CA SER A 479 24.08 14.81 -5.62
C SER A 479 23.01 13.93 -4.99
N MET A 480 23.40 13.17 -3.97
CA MET A 480 22.47 12.32 -3.24
C MET A 480 21.32 13.14 -2.62
N ALA A 481 21.63 14.28 -2.00
CA ALA A 481 20.58 15.16 -1.48
C ALA A 481 19.66 15.70 -2.59
N LYS A 482 20.19 15.99 -3.78
CA LYS A 482 19.37 16.41 -4.91
C LYS A 482 18.47 15.29 -5.45
N ASP A 483 18.92 14.04 -5.40
CA ASP A 483 18.10 12.88 -5.77
C ASP A 483 16.95 12.71 -4.78
N TYR A 484 17.23 12.80 -3.47
CA TYR A 484 16.21 12.76 -2.42
C TYR A 484 15.17 13.89 -2.51
N ALA A 485 15.59 15.10 -2.90
CA ALA A 485 14.68 16.22 -3.09
C ALA A 485 13.78 16.06 -4.33
N GLY A 486 14.15 15.20 -5.28
CA GLY A 486 13.38 15.00 -6.51
C GLY A 486 13.33 16.23 -7.42
N PRO A 487 12.37 16.28 -8.36
CA PRO A 487 12.22 17.40 -9.30
C PRO A 487 11.50 18.62 -8.70
N SER A 488 10.71 18.45 -7.64
CA SER A 488 9.96 19.51 -6.96
C SER A 488 10.05 19.31 -5.44
N GLY A 489 11.07 19.91 -4.84
CA GLY A 489 11.46 19.67 -3.45
C GLY A 489 12.44 20.71 -2.93
N ALA A 490 13.16 20.36 -1.88
CA ALA A 490 14.16 21.25 -1.30
C ALA A 490 15.37 20.50 -0.74
N ILE A 491 16.50 21.20 -0.69
CA ILE A 491 17.73 20.76 -0.05
C ILE A 491 18.04 21.72 1.10
N MET A 492 18.03 21.21 2.33
CA MET A 492 18.55 21.94 3.48
C MET A 492 20.06 21.76 3.58
N VAL A 493 20.79 22.85 3.79
CA VAL A 493 22.26 22.89 3.84
C VAL A 493 22.72 23.27 5.23
N PHE A 494 23.54 22.43 5.85
CA PHE A 494 24.01 22.57 7.22
C PHE A 494 25.54 22.66 7.25
N HIS A 495 26.08 23.50 8.13
CA HIS A 495 27.47 23.37 8.55
C HIS A 495 27.66 22.16 9.45
N ASN A 496 28.92 21.74 9.60
CA ASN A 496 29.30 20.74 10.57
C ASN A 496 28.87 21.19 11.98
N ALA A 497 27.91 20.48 12.56
CA ALA A 497 27.37 20.80 13.87
C ALA A 497 28.38 20.42 14.96
N ASP A 498 28.35 21.17 16.06
CA ASP A 498 29.20 20.89 17.21
C ASP A 498 28.60 19.75 18.05
N PHE A 499 29.12 18.54 17.84
CA PHE A 499 28.70 17.35 18.58
C PHE A 499 29.65 16.98 19.72
N ARG A 500 30.56 17.86 20.16
CA ARG A 500 31.58 17.52 21.18
C ARG A 500 31.00 17.06 22.52
N ASN A 501 29.77 17.45 22.84
CA ASN A 501 29.07 17.08 24.06
C ASN A 501 28.06 15.93 23.86
N LEU A 502 28.09 15.27 22.71
CA LEU A 502 27.17 14.20 22.33
C LEU A 502 27.93 12.91 22.03
N GLN A 503 27.25 11.77 22.15
CA GLN A 503 27.81 10.47 21.80
C GLN A 503 27.73 10.25 20.28
N VAL A 504 28.84 10.51 19.59
CA VAL A 504 28.96 10.24 18.15
C VAL A 504 29.54 8.84 17.95
N TRP A 505 28.69 7.90 17.52
CA TRP A 505 29.09 6.55 17.20
C TRP A 505 29.42 6.40 15.72
N ARG A 506 30.57 5.77 15.45
CA ARG A 506 31.05 5.44 14.10
C ARG A 506 31.31 3.94 14.07
N PRO A 507 30.31 3.12 13.70
CA PRO A 507 30.43 1.68 13.80
C PRO A 507 31.62 1.18 12.96
N ASN A 508 32.38 0.23 13.51
CA ASN A 508 33.35 -0.51 12.72
C ASN A 508 32.64 -1.42 11.69
N LEU A 509 33.39 -2.11 10.83
CA LEU A 509 32.78 -2.91 9.75
C LEU A 509 31.81 -3.99 10.24
N GLU A 510 32.10 -4.65 11.35
CA GLU A 510 31.27 -5.72 11.90
C GLU A 510 30.02 -5.16 12.57
N GLU A 511 30.18 -4.14 13.41
CA GLU A 511 29.10 -3.40 14.03
C GLU A 511 28.13 -2.82 12.99
N TRP A 512 28.68 -2.22 11.93
CA TRP A 512 27.92 -1.65 10.83
C TRP A 512 27.12 -2.73 10.10
N ARG A 513 27.72 -3.90 9.83
CA ARG A 513 27.03 -5.02 9.18
C ARG A 513 25.83 -5.48 10.00
N HIS A 514 25.99 -5.59 11.31
CA HIS A 514 24.93 -6.00 12.23
C HIS A 514 23.83 -4.95 12.31
N LEU A 515 24.19 -3.67 12.43
CA LEU A 515 23.26 -2.54 12.44
C LEU A 515 22.40 -2.51 11.17
N VAL A 516 23.05 -2.48 10.01
CA VAL A 516 22.37 -2.37 8.72
C VAL A 516 21.52 -3.62 8.43
N ALA A 517 22.03 -4.83 8.71
CA ALA A 517 21.24 -6.05 8.53
C ALA A 517 20.00 -6.08 9.42
N THR A 518 20.11 -5.59 10.66
CA THR A 518 18.98 -5.48 11.59
C THR A 518 17.94 -4.47 11.08
N CYS A 519 18.37 -3.27 10.68
CA CYS A 519 17.47 -2.22 10.21
C CYS A 519 16.80 -2.56 8.87
N LEU A 520 17.52 -3.26 7.98
CA LEU A 520 16.97 -3.78 6.72
C LEU A 520 16.20 -5.11 6.88
N GLN A 521 16.05 -5.62 8.11
CA GLN A 521 15.36 -6.87 8.44
C GLN A 521 15.85 -8.08 7.62
N ILE A 522 17.18 -8.17 7.40
CA ILE A 522 17.77 -9.31 6.69
C ILE A 522 17.74 -10.52 7.65
N PRO A 523 17.15 -11.66 7.25
CA PRO A 523 16.97 -12.82 8.14
C PRO A 523 18.28 -13.61 8.30
N LEU A 524 19.23 -13.03 9.06
CA LEU A 524 20.49 -13.65 9.46
C LEU A 524 20.36 -14.19 10.90
N LYS A 525 21.08 -15.28 11.20
CA LYS A 525 21.16 -15.80 12.57
C LYS A 525 22.10 -14.93 13.42
N ASP A 526 21.83 -14.88 14.71
CA ASP A 526 22.70 -14.28 15.73
C ASP A 526 22.97 -12.77 15.54
N LEU A 527 21.99 -12.04 14.95
CA LEU A 527 22.03 -10.59 14.90
C LEU A 527 21.87 -10.02 16.31
N SER A 528 22.89 -9.30 16.77
CA SER A 528 22.85 -8.50 17.99
C SER A 528 23.40 -7.10 17.67
N LEU A 529 22.73 -6.09 18.21
CA LEU A 529 23.16 -4.70 18.09
C LEU A 529 24.18 -4.38 19.20
N PRO A 530 25.27 -3.66 18.88
CA PRO A 530 26.24 -3.19 19.87
C PRO A 530 25.59 -2.27 20.91
N ALA A 531 26.15 -2.22 22.13
CA ALA A 531 25.62 -1.38 23.20
C ALA A 531 25.66 0.12 22.85
N GLU A 532 26.65 0.52 22.05
CA GLU A 532 26.86 1.85 21.52
C GLU A 532 25.67 2.36 20.70
N TYR A 533 24.92 1.47 20.04
CA TYR A 533 23.71 1.85 19.30
C TYR A 533 22.66 2.47 20.24
N ARG A 534 22.49 1.90 21.44
CA ARG A 534 21.50 2.35 22.42
C ARG A 534 21.82 3.74 22.97
N ASP A 535 23.12 4.02 23.14
CA ASP A 535 23.59 5.20 23.84
C ASP A 535 24.06 6.32 22.88
N ALA A 536 23.99 6.10 21.56
CA ALA A 536 24.38 7.06 20.54
C ALA A 536 23.38 8.22 20.43
N ASP A 537 23.88 9.45 20.30
CA ASP A 537 23.12 10.62 19.89
C ASP A 537 23.18 10.84 18.37
N VAL A 538 24.31 10.45 17.78
CA VAL A 538 24.62 10.59 16.36
C VAL A 538 25.28 9.30 15.87
N ILE A 539 24.80 8.75 14.77
CA ILE A 539 25.40 7.60 14.10
C ILE A 539 25.95 8.08 12.75
N VAL A 540 27.21 7.79 12.45
CA VAL A 540 27.82 8.15 11.16
C VAL A 540 28.51 6.93 10.54
N GLY A 541 28.08 6.55 9.34
CA GLY A 541 28.61 5.40 8.64
C GLY A 541 28.39 5.45 7.14
N PRO A 542 29.01 4.55 6.38
CA PRO A 542 28.74 4.42 4.95
C PRO A 542 27.34 3.87 4.72
N LEU A 543 26.68 4.30 3.64
CA LEU A 543 25.45 3.68 3.16
C LEU A 543 25.74 2.30 2.58
N SER A 544 24.78 1.39 2.65
CA SER A 544 24.93 0.07 2.07
C SER A 544 24.70 0.10 0.56
N ALA A 545 25.46 -0.72 -0.16
CA ALA A 545 25.29 -0.90 -1.60
C ALA A 545 24.53 -2.20 -1.88
N ARG A 546 23.69 -2.19 -2.92
CA ARG A 546 22.97 -3.39 -3.41
C ARG A 546 22.05 -4.04 -2.36
N GLN A 547 21.36 -3.24 -1.55
CA GLN A 547 20.40 -3.67 -0.52
C GLN A 547 19.48 -4.82 -0.97
N SER A 548 18.79 -4.67 -2.11
CA SER A 548 17.84 -5.69 -2.61
C SER A 548 18.50 -7.05 -2.88
N LYS A 549 19.77 -7.05 -3.31
CA LYS A 549 20.55 -8.28 -3.50
C LYS A 549 20.95 -8.90 -2.17
N ALA A 550 21.33 -8.08 -1.19
CA ALA A 550 21.67 -8.54 0.16
C ALA A 550 20.45 -9.21 0.84
N ILE A 551 19.28 -8.57 0.78
CA ILE A 551 18.01 -9.09 1.31
C ILE A 551 17.65 -10.43 0.65
N SER A 552 17.58 -10.47 -0.70
CA SER A 552 17.21 -11.69 -1.43
C SER A 552 18.19 -12.85 -1.26
N SER A 553 19.49 -12.55 -1.09
CA SER A 553 20.51 -13.57 -0.88
C SER A 553 20.78 -13.91 0.59
N ARG A 554 20.08 -13.25 1.52
CA ARG A 554 20.28 -13.39 2.98
C ARG A 554 21.75 -13.25 3.36
N LYS A 555 22.37 -12.13 2.96
CA LYS A 555 23.78 -11.81 3.23
C LYS A 555 23.90 -10.38 3.72
N PHE A 556 24.98 -10.09 4.45
CA PHE A 556 25.34 -8.72 4.77
C PHE A 556 25.55 -7.89 3.49
N PRO A 557 25.01 -6.67 3.41
CA PRO A 557 25.27 -5.80 2.29
C PRO A 557 26.73 -5.31 2.33
N PRO A 558 27.37 -5.06 1.17
CA PRO A 558 28.64 -4.35 1.12
C PRO A 558 28.46 -2.87 1.49
N GLN A 559 29.51 -2.25 2.03
CA GLN A 559 29.57 -0.80 2.22
C GLN A 559 29.66 -0.10 0.85
N GLY A 560 28.91 0.97 0.69
CA GLY A 560 29.01 1.92 -0.41
C GLY A 560 30.05 3.00 -0.13
N GLU A 561 30.22 3.90 -1.11
CA GLU A 561 31.20 5.00 -1.04
C GLU A 561 30.66 6.24 -0.31
N GLN A 562 29.34 6.36 -0.24
CA GLN A 562 28.66 7.52 0.32
C GLN A 562 28.51 7.39 1.83
N THR A 563 28.70 8.49 2.55
CA THR A 563 28.55 8.56 4.01
C THR A 563 27.24 9.23 4.39
N GLN A 564 26.57 8.67 5.39
CA GLN A 564 25.35 9.23 5.95
C GLN A 564 25.51 9.42 7.45
N MET A 565 24.85 10.44 7.96
CA MET A 565 24.71 10.75 9.38
C MET A 565 23.25 10.64 9.78
N ALA A 566 22.97 9.98 10.90
CA ALA A 566 21.67 9.93 11.54
C ALA A 566 21.74 10.63 12.90
N CYS A 567 20.93 11.66 13.10
CA CYS A 567 20.68 12.24 14.41
C CYS A 567 19.51 11.50 15.07
N VAL A 568 19.78 10.81 16.17
CA VAL A 568 18.83 9.88 16.82
C VAL A 568 18.36 10.35 18.19
N SER A 569 18.83 11.51 18.66
CA SER A 569 18.40 12.15 19.90
C SER A 569 17.92 13.59 19.68
N TYR A 570 17.13 14.12 20.62
CA TYR A 570 16.66 15.50 20.55
C TYR A 570 17.82 16.50 20.55
N GLN A 571 18.86 16.23 21.35
CA GLN A 571 20.02 17.10 21.48
C GLN A 571 20.84 17.14 20.18
N SER A 572 20.98 16.02 19.47
CA SER A 572 21.67 16.02 18.18
C SER A 572 20.85 16.71 17.10
N CYS A 573 19.53 16.52 17.07
CA CYS A 573 18.64 17.28 16.20
C CYS A 573 18.71 18.79 16.49
N GLU A 574 18.75 19.21 17.75
CA GLU A 574 18.88 20.61 18.13
C GLU A 574 20.24 21.20 17.70
N ALA A 575 21.34 20.49 17.96
CA ALA A 575 22.68 20.92 17.56
C ALA A 575 22.79 21.09 16.03
N LEU A 576 22.14 20.20 15.27
CA LEU A 576 22.12 20.27 13.82
C LEU A 576 21.15 21.35 13.28
N GLY A 577 19.98 21.51 13.89
CA GLY A 577 19.07 22.61 13.56
C GLY A 577 19.76 23.97 13.69
N LYS A 578 20.59 24.13 14.72
CA LYS A 578 21.42 25.34 14.92
C LYS A 578 22.45 25.60 13.81
N SER A 579 22.85 24.58 13.05
CA SER A 579 23.84 24.73 11.97
C SER A 579 23.24 24.91 10.57
N LEU A 580 21.92 25.04 10.45
CA LEU A 580 21.24 25.34 9.18
C LEU A 580 21.71 26.70 8.63
N VAL A 581 22.18 26.72 7.38
CA VAL A 581 22.73 27.94 6.74
C VAL A 581 22.08 28.31 5.42
N ALA A 582 21.48 27.36 4.72
CA ALA A 582 20.72 27.64 3.50
C ALA A 582 19.63 26.61 3.22
N ILE A 583 18.62 27.02 2.45
CA ILE A 583 17.58 26.16 1.87
C ILE A 583 17.53 26.44 0.36
N ILE A 584 17.73 25.40 -0.44
CA ILE A 584 17.64 25.46 -1.91
C ILE A 584 16.32 24.83 -2.32
N PHE A 585 15.39 25.64 -2.82
CA PHE A 585 14.11 25.19 -3.36
C PHE A 585 14.26 24.82 -4.84
N ILE A 586 13.64 23.72 -5.25
CA ILE A 586 13.69 23.20 -6.62
C ILE A 586 12.29 23.35 -7.21
N GLY A 587 12.12 24.30 -8.13
CA GLY A 587 10.88 24.49 -8.89
C GLY A 587 10.87 23.66 -10.16
N ALA A 588 9.68 23.19 -10.54
CA ALA A 588 9.44 22.53 -11.83
C ALA A 588 9.80 23.44 -13.01
#